data_AF-Q316X1-F1
#
_entry.id   AF-Q316X1-F1
#
_cell.length_a   1.000
_cell.length_b   1.000
_cell.length_c   1.000
_cell.angle_alpha   90.00
_cell.angle_beta   90.00
_cell.angle_gamma   90.00
#
_symmetry.space_group_name_H-M   'P 1'
#
loop_
_entity.id
_entity.type
_entity.pdbx_description
1 polymer ?
#
loop_
_entity_poly.entity_id
_entity_poly.type
_entity_poly.pdbx_seq_one_letter_code
_entity_poly.pdbx_strand_id
1 'polypeptide(L)'
;MRISASSHYASRILVMLTRHADEAPIPAAALADRSGISIKFVEKLIRPLKQAGLVESVRGATGGHMLAMRPEQISLGDVVRAMEGGIDLTHCCDDPERCRSKESCRTRQMWSGVSRALERTLDAITLLDLLNDPAPECTSLPEPPQKNSRPAKAQQAESGPHTGREKLLSSRGMNTGRCCDTLLTAKGQCSCSHGCPAP
;
A
#
# COMPACT_ATOMS: atom_id res chain seq x y z
N MET A 1 14.32 1.39 6.95
CA MET A 1 13.15 0.49 7.00
C MET A 1 11.90 1.32 7.17
N ARG A 2 10.83 0.98 6.45
CA ARG A 2 9.48 1.53 6.64
C ARG A 2 8.58 0.31 6.82
N ILE A 3 7.81 0.24 7.90
CA ILE A 3 6.84 -0.84 8.10
C ILE A 3 5.88 -0.83 6.92
N SER A 4 5.60 -2.01 6.33
CA SER A 4 4.74 -2.05 5.15
C SER A 4 3.31 -1.66 5.53
N ALA A 5 2.57 -1.20 4.52
CA ALA A 5 1.13 -1.03 4.67
C ALA A 5 0.45 -2.34 5.10
N SER A 6 0.96 -3.50 4.66
CA SER A 6 0.39 -4.80 5.01
C SER A 6 0.44 -5.05 6.52
N SER A 7 1.58 -4.81 7.16
CA SER A 7 1.74 -4.92 8.62
C SER A 7 0.77 -4.01 9.36
N HIS A 8 0.66 -2.75 8.94
CA HIS A 8 -0.25 -1.80 9.58
C HIS A 8 -1.73 -2.21 9.43
N TYR A 9 -2.17 -2.56 8.21
CA TYR A 9 -3.54 -3.02 7.97
C TYR A 9 -3.84 -4.37 8.63
N ALA A 10 -2.86 -5.27 8.74
CA ALA A 10 -3.00 -6.52 9.46
C ALA A 10 -3.23 -6.28 10.96
N SER A 11 -2.46 -5.38 11.59
CA SER A 11 -2.69 -4.98 12.99
C SER A 11 -4.11 -4.43 13.18
N ARG A 12 -4.59 -3.57 12.27
CA ARG A 12 -5.96 -3.03 12.32
C ARG A 12 -7.01 -4.13 12.21
N ILE A 13 -6.84 -5.09 11.29
CA ILE A 13 -7.76 -6.24 11.16
C ILE A 13 -7.80 -7.04 12.45
N LEU A 14 -6.64 -7.33 13.04
CA LEU A 14 -6.57 -8.10 14.28
C LEU A 14 -7.26 -7.37 15.44
N VAL A 15 -7.05 -6.06 15.60
CA VAL A 15 -7.77 -5.25 16.59
C VAL A 15 -9.28 -5.28 16.37
N MET A 16 -9.74 -5.20 15.12
CA MET A 16 -11.18 -5.35 14.81
C MET A 16 -11.71 -6.73 15.19
N LEU A 17 -10.96 -7.80 14.89
CA LEU A 17 -11.33 -9.16 15.29
C LEU A 17 -11.37 -9.30 16.81
N THR A 18 -10.46 -8.63 17.54
CA THR A 18 -10.47 -8.67 18.99
C THR A 18 -11.72 -8.03 19.59
N ARG A 19 -12.16 -6.87 19.05
CA ARG A 19 -13.35 -6.17 19.56
C ARG A 19 -14.63 -6.99 19.45
N HIS A 20 -14.62 -7.98 18.57
CA HIS A 20 -15.74 -8.88 18.31
C HIS A 20 -15.36 -10.34 18.63
N ALA A 21 -14.36 -10.56 19.50
CA ALA A 21 -13.85 -11.91 19.79
C ALA A 21 -14.91 -12.84 20.42
N ASP A 22 -15.88 -12.27 21.15
CA ASP A 22 -16.99 -13.00 21.77
C ASP A 22 -18.21 -13.16 20.84
N GLU A 23 -18.12 -12.64 19.61
CA GLU A 23 -19.18 -12.70 18.60
C GLU A 23 -18.92 -13.79 17.54
N ALA A 24 -19.80 -13.88 16.55
CA ALA A 24 -19.64 -14.79 15.42
C ALA A 24 -18.42 -14.40 14.55
N PRO A 25 -17.78 -15.37 13.86
CA PRO A 25 -16.68 -15.10 12.94
C PRO A 25 -17.05 -14.04 11.89
N ILE A 26 -16.13 -13.11 11.63
CA ILE A 26 -16.39 -11.95 10.76
C ILE A 26 -16.02 -12.27 9.31
N PRO A 27 -16.94 -12.13 8.34
CA PRO A 27 -16.64 -12.34 6.92
C PRO A 27 -15.60 -11.35 6.40
N ALA A 28 -14.77 -11.77 5.44
CA ALA A 28 -13.79 -10.90 4.79
C ALA A 28 -14.42 -9.64 4.14
N ALA A 29 -15.67 -9.75 3.65
CA ALA A 29 -16.43 -8.62 3.14
C ALA A 29 -16.70 -7.56 4.23
N ALA A 30 -17.14 -7.99 5.41
CA ALA A 30 -17.39 -7.08 6.52
C ALA A 30 -16.10 -6.42 7.04
N LEU A 31 -14.98 -7.17 7.07
CA LEU A 31 -13.67 -6.60 7.40
C LEU A 31 -13.24 -5.54 6.38
N ALA A 32 -13.44 -5.81 5.09
CA ALA A 32 -13.11 -4.89 4.00
C ALA A 32 -13.90 -3.58 4.12
N ASP A 33 -15.21 -3.68 4.32
CA ASP A 33 -16.10 -2.51 4.47
C ASP A 33 -15.70 -1.65 5.67
N ARG A 34 -15.42 -2.28 6.83
CA ARG A 34 -15.05 -1.56 8.07
C ARG A 34 -13.66 -0.93 8.02
N SER A 35 -12.73 -1.52 7.28
CA SER A 35 -11.36 -1.01 7.17
C SER A 35 -11.11 -0.15 5.93
N GLY A 36 -12.09 -0.01 5.04
CA GLY A 36 -11.97 0.81 3.83
C GLY A 36 -10.97 0.26 2.81
N ILE A 37 -10.72 -1.06 2.81
CA ILE A 37 -9.81 -1.71 1.87
C ILE A 37 -10.54 -2.80 1.09
N SER A 38 -10.02 -3.16 -0.09
CA SER A 38 -10.66 -4.20 -0.90
C SER A 38 -10.66 -5.58 -0.22
N ILE A 39 -11.71 -6.38 -0.47
CA ILE A 39 -11.81 -7.78 0.00
C ILE A 39 -10.57 -8.59 -0.38
N LYS A 40 -10.08 -8.46 -1.62
CA LYS A 40 -8.86 -9.14 -2.08
C LYS A 40 -7.63 -8.79 -1.24
N PHE A 41 -7.56 -7.56 -0.73
CA PHE A 41 -6.46 -7.14 0.14
C PHE A 41 -6.63 -7.73 1.53
N VAL A 42 -7.84 -7.76 2.09
CA VAL A 42 -8.14 -8.49 3.34
C VAL A 42 -7.71 -9.96 3.23
N GLU A 43 -8.13 -10.66 2.17
CA GLU A 43 -7.74 -12.06 1.94
C GLU A 43 -6.22 -12.24 1.85
N LYS A 44 -5.52 -11.27 1.22
CA LYS A 44 -4.05 -11.25 1.16
C LYS A 44 -3.42 -11.11 2.55
N LEU A 45 -4.02 -10.37 3.47
CA LEU A 45 -3.54 -10.20 4.84
C LEU A 45 -3.88 -11.41 5.72
N ILE A 46 -5.09 -11.95 5.58
CA ILE A 46 -5.56 -13.10 6.38
C ILE A 46 -4.73 -14.35 6.12
N ARG A 47 -4.28 -14.59 4.88
CA ARG A 47 -3.49 -15.78 4.54
C ARG A 47 -2.23 -15.93 5.40
N PRO A 48 -1.30 -14.96 5.46
CA PRO A 48 -0.14 -15.03 6.33
C PRO A 48 -0.50 -15.00 7.83
N LEU A 49 -1.53 -14.25 8.24
CA LEU A 49 -2.00 -14.27 9.65
C LEU A 49 -2.46 -15.67 10.09
N LYS A 50 -3.16 -16.38 9.20
CA LYS A 50 -3.58 -17.77 9.42
C LYS A 50 -2.40 -18.73 9.46
N GLN A 51 -1.43 -18.55 8.57
CA GLN A 51 -0.21 -19.38 8.55
C GLN A 51 0.63 -19.20 9.83
N ALA A 52 0.63 -17.99 10.39
CA ALA A 52 1.24 -17.68 11.68
C ALA A 52 0.41 -18.12 12.89
N GLY A 53 -0.78 -18.72 12.68
CA GLY A 53 -1.64 -19.17 13.77
C GLY A 53 -2.28 -18.04 14.59
N LEU A 54 -2.38 -16.83 14.03
CA LEU A 54 -2.98 -15.68 14.72
C LEU A 54 -4.50 -15.59 14.50
N VAL A 55 -4.98 -16.14 13.38
CA VAL A 55 -6.38 -16.08 12.93
C VAL A 55 -6.85 -17.45 12.46
N GLU A 56 -8.08 -17.82 12.80
CA GLU A 56 -8.76 -18.97 12.26
C GLU A 56 -9.79 -18.58 11.19
N SER A 57 -10.17 -19.54 10.35
CA SER A 57 -11.19 -19.32 9.33
C SER A 57 -12.25 -20.40 9.39
N VAL A 58 -13.49 -19.98 9.63
CA VAL A 58 -14.67 -20.85 9.69
C VAL A 58 -15.36 -20.81 8.33
N ARG A 59 -15.71 -21.98 7.79
CA ARG A 59 -16.47 -22.11 6.53
C ARG A 59 -17.98 -22.15 6.82
N GLY A 60 -18.79 -21.79 5.83
CA GLY A 60 -20.25 -21.87 5.90
C GLY A 60 -20.92 -20.52 5.63
N ALA A 61 -22.25 -20.50 5.64
CA ALA A 61 -23.05 -19.29 5.39
C ALA A 61 -22.83 -18.20 6.46
N THR A 62 -22.50 -18.59 7.68
CA THR A 62 -22.13 -17.72 8.81
C THR A 62 -20.62 -17.79 9.11
N GLY A 63 -19.83 -18.24 8.12
CA GLY A 63 -18.38 -18.35 8.24
C GLY A 63 -17.66 -17.01 8.19
N GLY A 64 -16.35 -17.03 8.44
CA GLY A 64 -15.54 -15.82 8.51
C GLY A 64 -14.21 -16.06 9.21
N HIS A 65 -13.68 -15.01 9.82
CA HIS A 65 -12.41 -14.98 10.51
C HIS A 65 -12.58 -14.59 11.97
N MET A 66 -11.79 -15.19 12.85
CA MET A 66 -11.73 -14.89 14.28
C MET A 66 -10.30 -15.07 14.78
N LEU A 67 -9.98 -14.55 15.96
CA LEU A 67 -8.67 -14.79 16.57
C LEU A 67 -8.50 -16.27 16.90
N ALA A 68 -7.30 -16.80 16.66
CA ALA A 68 -6.94 -18.16 17.03
C ALA A 68 -6.49 -18.28 18.50
N MET A 69 -6.11 -17.15 19.10
CA MET A 69 -5.55 -17.06 20.45
C MET A 69 -6.10 -15.84 21.16
N ARG A 70 -5.88 -15.77 22.47
CA ARG A 70 -6.33 -14.61 23.25
C ARG A 70 -5.52 -13.36 22.90
N PRO A 71 -6.10 -12.15 22.98
CA PRO A 71 -5.45 -10.91 22.56
C PRO A 71 -4.16 -10.59 23.31
N GLU A 72 -4.04 -11.03 24.57
CA GLU A 72 -2.85 -10.84 25.41
C GLU A 72 -1.68 -11.73 24.97
N GLN A 73 -1.94 -12.73 24.12
CA GLN A 73 -0.95 -13.67 23.61
C GLN A 73 -0.46 -13.31 22.21
N ILE A 74 -1.02 -12.26 21.59
CA ILE A 74 -0.65 -11.83 20.25
C ILE A 74 0.06 -10.49 20.37
N SER A 75 1.36 -10.48 20.08
CA SER A 75 2.17 -9.25 20.07
C SER A 75 2.13 -8.55 18.71
N LEU A 76 2.43 -7.26 18.69
CA LEU A 76 2.66 -6.52 17.46
C LEU A 76 3.86 -7.10 16.69
N GLY A 77 4.86 -7.63 17.40
CA GLY A 77 5.98 -8.36 16.81
C GLY A 77 5.54 -9.57 15.99
N ASP A 78 4.55 -10.35 16.47
CA ASP A 78 4.01 -11.49 15.73
C ASP A 78 3.35 -11.06 14.41
N VAL A 79 2.63 -9.93 14.42
CA VAL A 79 2.01 -9.37 13.22
C VAL A 79 3.07 -8.97 12.19
N VAL A 80 4.11 -8.26 12.63
CA VAL A 80 5.20 -7.83 11.75
C VAL A 80 5.96 -9.02 11.19
N ARG A 81 6.27 -10.04 12.00
CA ARG A 81 6.91 -11.27 11.52
C ARG A 81 6.04 -12.00 10.50
N ALA A 82 4.73 -12.09 10.73
CA ALA A 82 3.81 -12.72 9.79
C ALA A 82 3.75 -12.00 8.44
N MET A 83 3.83 -10.67 8.42
CA MET A 83 3.69 -9.87 7.19
C MET A 83 5.01 -9.64 6.45
N GLU A 84 6.11 -9.42 7.16
CA GLU A 84 7.41 -9.05 6.59
C GLU A 84 8.39 -10.23 6.49
N GLY A 85 8.17 -11.31 7.26
CA GLY A 85 9.08 -12.46 7.35
C GLY A 85 10.24 -12.29 8.34
N GLY A 86 10.33 -11.17 9.05
CA GLY A 86 11.38 -10.86 10.03
C GLY A 86 11.37 -9.38 10.46
N ILE A 87 12.18 -9.01 11.43
CA ILE A 87 12.30 -7.63 11.96
C ILE A 87 13.74 -7.08 11.78
N ASP A 88 14.55 -7.74 10.96
CA ASP A 88 15.94 -7.32 10.71
C ASP A 88 16.03 -6.02 9.91
N LEU A 89 16.77 -5.05 10.45
CA LEU A 89 16.97 -3.75 9.79
C LEU A 89 17.96 -3.79 8.63
N THR A 90 18.79 -4.83 8.56
CA THR A 90 19.85 -4.97 7.54
C THR A 90 19.96 -6.41 7.07
N HIS A 91 20.24 -6.62 5.79
CA HIS A 91 20.36 -7.95 5.18
C HIS A 91 21.44 -8.83 5.83
N CYS A 92 22.46 -8.24 6.43
CA CYS A 92 23.51 -8.98 7.12
C CYS A 92 23.13 -9.39 8.56
N CYS A 93 22.04 -8.85 9.10
CA CYS A 93 21.45 -9.33 10.36
C CYS A 93 20.53 -10.53 10.09
N ASP A 94 19.68 -10.43 9.07
CA ASP A 94 18.81 -11.49 8.57
C ASP A 94 19.60 -12.73 8.10
N ASP A 95 20.61 -12.52 7.24
CA ASP A 95 21.45 -13.58 6.70
C ASP A 95 22.94 -13.25 6.93
N PRO A 96 23.58 -13.88 7.95
CA PRO A 96 24.99 -13.69 8.26
C PRO A 96 25.94 -13.96 7.07
N GLU A 97 25.56 -14.87 6.17
CA GLU A 97 26.40 -15.28 5.04
C GLU A 97 26.47 -14.23 3.94
N ARG A 98 25.53 -13.28 3.91
CA ARG A 98 25.59 -12.11 3.02
C ARG A 98 26.68 -11.11 3.42
N CYS A 99 27.25 -11.26 4.61
CA CYS A 99 28.33 -10.41 5.10
C CYS A 99 29.70 -11.07 4.88
N ARG A 100 30.49 -10.52 3.94
CA ARG A 100 31.87 -10.99 3.70
C ARG A 100 32.74 -10.94 4.97
N SER A 101 32.46 -10.04 5.90
CA SER A 101 33.19 -9.85 7.15
C SER A 101 32.36 -10.23 8.38
N LYS A 102 31.58 -11.33 8.30
CA LYS A 102 30.56 -11.71 9.29
C LYS A 102 31.02 -11.71 10.76
N GLU A 103 32.26 -12.05 11.05
CA GLU A 103 32.79 -12.13 12.43
C GLU A 103 33.44 -10.83 12.94
N SER A 104 33.93 -9.97 12.05
CA SER A 104 34.67 -8.74 12.42
C SER A 104 33.92 -7.45 12.09
N CYS A 105 32.75 -7.55 11.47
CA CYS A 105 31.93 -6.39 11.09
C CYS A 105 31.28 -5.75 12.34
N ARG A 106 31.96 -4.75 12.91
CA ARG A 106 31.45 -3.98 14.07
C ARG A 106 30.10 -3.32 13.78
N THR A 107 29.89 -2.84 12.56
CA THR A 107 28.62 -2.22 12.17
C THR A 107 27.47 -3.23 12.16
N ARG A 108 27.70 -4.48 11.76
CA ARG A 108 26.70 -5.56 11.85
C ARG A 108 26.30 -5.83 13.31
N GLN A 109 27.27 -5.95 14.22
CA GLN A 109 26.98 -6.16 15.64
C GLN A 109 26.13 -5.02 16.21
N MET A 110 26.47 -3.77 15.87
CA MET A 110 25.68 -2.60 16.24
C MET A 110 24.26 -2.68 15.68
N TRP A 111 24.08 -2.94 14.37
CA TRP A 111 22.75 -3.04 13.74
C TRP A 111 21.91 -4.20 14.24
N SER A 112 22.54 -5.32 14.61
CA SER A 112 21.87 -6.45 15.27
C SER A 112 21.35 -6.03 16.66
N GLY A 113 22.15 -5.25 17.42
CA GLY A 113 21.70 -4.66 18.67
C GLY A 113 20.46 -3.77 18.52
N VAL A 114 20.43 -2.94 17.48
CA VAL A 114 19.26 -2.08 17.17
C VAL A 114 18.05 -2.91 16.74
N SER A 115 18.23 -3.92 15.89
CA SER A 115 17.14 -4.80 15.44
C SER A 115 16.53 -5.55 16.62
N ARG A 116 17.36 -6.11 17.52
CA ARG A 116 16.90 -6.75 18.76
C ARG A 116 16.17 -5.79 19.69
N ALA A 117 16.55 -4.51 19.73
CA ALA A 117 15.85 -3.52 20.54
C ALA A 117 14.46 -3.22 19.96
N LEU A 118 14.34 -3.10 18.64
CA LEU A 118 13.06 -2.94 17.96
C LEU A 118 12.16 -4.16 18.17
N GLU A 119 12.69 -5.37 18.02
CA GLU A 119 11.97 -6.63 18.27
C GLU A 119 11.40 -6.66 19.68
N ARG A 120 12.23 -6.40 20.71
CA ARG A 120 11.76 -6.37 22.10
C ARG A 120 10.63 -5.37 22.31
N THR A 121 10.71 -4.20 21.68
CA THR A 121 9.64 -3.19 21.79
C THR A 121 8.36 -3.68 21.13
N LEU A 122 8.43 -4.30 19.96
CA LEU A 122 7.25 -4.83 19.26
C LEU A 122 6.64 -6.05 19.97
N ASP A 123 7.46 -6.89 20.58
CA ASP A 123 7.03 -8.08 21.34
C ASP A 123 6.37 -7.72 22.66
N ALA A 124 6.72 -6.55 23.23
CA ALA A 124 6.14 -6.07 24.49
C ALA A 124 4.74 -5.45 24.33
N ILE A 125 4.29 -5.17 23.10
CA ILE A 125 3.00 -4.55 22.82
C ILE A 125 2.05 -5.63 22.34
N THR A 126 0.98 -5.91 23.08
CA THR A 126 -0.04 -6.91 22.72
C THR A 126 -1.23 -6.29 22.01
N LEU A 127 -2.07 -7.11 21.37
CA LEU A 127 -3.36 -6.63 20.84
C LEU A 127 -4.27 -6.08 21.94
N LEU A 128 -4.19 -6.61 23.16
CA LEU A 128 -4.94 -6.08 24.30
C LEU A 128 -4.48 -4.65 24.64
N ASP A 129 -3.17 -4.40 24.64
CA ASP A 129 -2.63 -3.06 24.92
C ASP A 129 -3.13 -2.04 23.89
N LEU A 130 -3.19 -2.44 22.61
CA LEU A 130 -3.71 -1.61 21.52
C LEU A 130 -5.21 -1.29 21.65
N LEU A 131 -5.99 -2.12 22.37
CA LEU A 131 -7.41 -1.86 22.62
C LEU A 131 -7.64 -0.94 23.80
N ASN A 132 -6.75 -1.03 24.79
CA ASN A 132 -6.84 -0.24 26.02
C ASN A 132 -6.21 1.14 25.87
N ASP A 133 -5.48 1.40 24.78
CA ASP A 133 -4.92 2.71 24.49
C ASP A 133 -6.05 3.72 24.16
N PRO A 134 -6.21 4.80 24.95
CA PRO A 134 -7.24 5.82 24.72
C PRO A 134 -6.92 6.75 23.53
N ALA A 135 -5.81 6.55 22.81
CA ALA A 135 -5.46 7.36 21.66
C ALA A 135 -6.56 7.32 20.57
N PRO A 136 -6.85 8.46 19.91
CA PRO A 136 -7.82 8.50 18.84
C PRO A 136 -7.38 7.59 17.68
N GLU A 137 -8.31 6.78 17.16
CA GLU A 137 -8.07 5.94 16.00
C GLU A 137 -7.51 6.77 14.84
N CYS A 138 -6.35 6.38 14.32
CA CYS A 138 -5.80 7.01 13.12
C CYS A 138 -6.75 6.77 11.93
N THR A 139 -7.51 7.80 11.57
CA THR A 139 -8.45 7.79 10.42
C THR A 139 -7.75 8.00 9.08
N SER A 140 -6.53 8.54 9.06
CA SER A 140 -5.77 8.86 7.84
C SER A 140 -4.69 7.81 7.54
N LEU A 141 -5.12 6.66 7.04
CA LEU A 141 -4.20 5.65 6.49
C LEU A 141 -3.88 5.97 5.02
N PRO A 142 -2.63 5.77 4.57
CA PRO A 142 -2.35 5.79 3.14
C PRO A 142 -3.18 4.69 2.46
N GLU A 143 -3.89 5.06 1.40
CA GLU A 143 -4.70 4.11 0.64
C GLU A 143 -3.87 2.87 0.27
N PRO A 144 -4.46 1.66 0.34
CA PRO A 144 -3.76 0.45 -0.04
C PRO A 144 -3.21 0.61 -1.47
N PRO A 145 -2.01 0.09 -1.77
CA PRO A 145 -1.39 0.28 -3.08
C PRO A 145 -2.32 -0.28 -4.18
N GLN A 146 -2.97 0.64 -4.90
CA GLN A 146 -3.91 0.29 -5.96
C GLN A 146 -3.11 -0.26 -7.14
N LYS A 147 -3.26 -1.56 -7.45
CA LYS A 147 -2.53 -2.23 -8.53
C LYS A 147 -2.98 -1.84 -9.95
N ASN A 148 -3.77 -0.77 -10.09
CA ASN A 148 -4.48 -0.42 -11.31
C ASN A 148 -4.12 1.00 -11.79
N SER A 149 -2.88 1.20 -12.22
CA SER A 149 -2.54 2.23 -13.21
C SER A 149 -1.55 1.67 -14.23
N ARG A 150 -1.86 0.47 -14.75
CA ARG A 150 -1.28 0.07 -16.04
C ARG A 150 -2.00 0.91 -17.09
N PRO A 151 -1.34 1.82 -17.82
CA PRO A 151 -2.00 2.55 -18.88
C PRO A 151 -2.56 1.53 -19.88
N ALA A 152 -3.81 1.73 -20.27
CA ALA A 152 -4.46 0.97 -21.33
C ALA A 152 -3.50 0.97 -22.53
N LYS A 153 -2.91 -0.21 -22.80
CA LYS A 153 -2.06 -0.38 -23.97
C LYS A 153 -2.93 -0.08 -25.18
N ALA A 154 -2.49 0.90 -25.96
CA ALA A 154 -3.04 1.29 -27.25
C ALA A 154 -3.41 0.06 -28.08
N GLN A 155 -4.70 -0.09 -28.35
CA GLN A 155 -5.18 -0.90 -29.46
C GLN A 155 -4.87 -0.12 -30.73
N GLN A 156 -3.67 -0.31 -31.28
CA GLN A 156 -3.43 -0.02 -32.69
C GLN A 156 -4.10 -1.13 -33.48
N ALA A 157 -5.29 -0.83 -33.99
CA ALA A 157 -5.86 -1.51 -35.13
C ALA A 157 -5.03 -1.12 -36.35
N GLU A 158 -4.13 -2.00 -36.78
CA GLU A 158 -3.52 -1.93 -38.11
C GLU A 158 -4.55 -2.41 -39.15
N SER A 159 -5.46 -1.51 -39.52
CA SER A 159 -6.22 -1.62 -40.77
C SER A 159 -5.35 -1.06 -41.89
N GLY A 160 -4.59 -1.92 -42.56
CA GLY A 160 -3.86 -1.55 -43.77
C GLY A 160 -4.83 -1.36 -44.96
N PRO A 161 -4.79 -0.22 -45.68
CA PRO A 161 -5.46 -0.10 -46.95
C PRO A 161 -4.49 -0.39 -48.11
N HIS A 162 -4.99 -1.21 -49.02
CA HIS A 162 -4.61 -1.36 -50.42
C HIS A 162 -3.84 -0.16 -51.03
N THR A 163 -2.58 -0.37 -51.42
CA THR A 163 -1.93 0.47 -52.44
C THR A 163 -2.19 -0.10 -53.82
N GLY A 164 -3.30 0.35 -54.41
CA GLY A 164 -3.55 0.34 -55.83
C GLY A 164 -2.78 1.46 -56.51
N ARG A 165 -2.01 1.06 -57.52
CA ARG A 165 -1.27 1.82 -58.51
C ARG A 165 -2.19 2.78 -59.29
N GLU A 166 -1.83 4.07 -59.41
CA GLU A 166 -1.87 4.87 -60.66
C GLU A 166 -1.77 6.38 -60.43
N LYS A 167 -0.89 7.00 -61.23
CA LYS A 167 -1.07 8.30 -61.94
C LYS A 167 -1.12 9.57 -61.07
N LEU A 168 -0.65 10.74 -61.49
CA LEU A 168 0.13 11.28 -62.62
C LEU A 168 0.10 12.80 -62.32
N LEU A 169 1.21 13.53 -62.55
CA LEU A 169 1.22 15.01 -62.76
C LEU A 169 0.72 15.87 -61.58
N SER A 170 1.02 17.16 -61.41
CA SER A 170 1.90 18.15 -62.01
C SER A 170 1.71 19.41 -61.16
N SER A 171 2.71 20.28 -61.21
CA SER A 171 2.61 21.76 -61.15
C SER A 171 2.32 22.48 -59.83
N ARG A 172 3.36 23.24 -59.44
CA ARG A 172 3.42 24.70 -59.28
C ARG A 172 2.41 25.39 -58.34
N GLY A 173 2.96 26.24 -57.46
CA GLY A 173 2.21 27.36 -56.89
C GLY A 173 2.93 28.02 -55.72
N MET A 174 3.84 28.96 -56.01
CA MET A 174 4.40 29.91 -55.04
C MET A 174 3.35 30.93 -54.58
N ASN A 175 3.63 31.52 -53.40
CA ASN A 175 3.26 32.89 -53.00
C ASN A 175 1.77 33.10 -52.65
N THR A 176 1.34 33.98 -51.74
CA THR A 176 1.85 35.16 -51.03
C THR A 176 0.95 35.35 -49.80
N GLY A 177 1.30 36.28 -48.90
CA GLY A 177 0.25 37.18 -48.40
C GLY A 177 -0.07 37.09 -46.91
N ARG A 178 0.71 37.86 -46.14
CA ARG A 178 0.36 38.40 -44.82
C ARG A 178 -0.63 39.56 -45.04
N CYS A 179 -1.72 39.65 -44.28
CA CYS A 179 -2.42 40.91 -43.99
C CYS A 179 -3.39 40.78 -42.80
N CYS A 180 -3.15 41.62 -41.78
CA CYS A 180 -4.05 42.38 -40.91
C CYS A 180 -5.36 41.74 -40.41
N ASP A 181 -5.48 41.57 -39.09
CA ASP A 181 -5.99 42.55 -38.09
C ASP A 181 -7.51 42.68 -38.11
N THR A 182 -8.17 42.19 -37.05
CA THR A 182 -9.30 42.92 -36.47
C THR A 182 -9.41 42.62 -34.97
N LEU A 183 -9.23 43.68 -34.19
CA LEU A 183 -9.48 43.83 -32.77
C LEU A 183 -10.92 43.45 -32.39
N LEU A 184 -11.12 42.78 -31.25
CA LEU A 184 -12.28 43.09 -30.40
C LEU A 184 -11.99 42.78 -28.93
N THR A 185 -12.01 43.87 -28.18
CA THR A 185 -11.80 44.03 -26.73
C THR A 185 -12.95 43.44 -25.94
N ALA A 186 -12.67 42.64 -24.90
CA ALA A 186 -13.56 42.51 -23.75
C ALA A 186 -12.78 42.06 -22.49
N LYS A 187 -12.79 42.94 -21.49
CA LYS A 187 -12.61 42.74 -20.05
C LYS A 187 -13.00 41.31 -19.59
N GLY A 188 -12.38 40.63 -18.65
CA GLY A 188 -11.36 40.99 -17.67
C GLY A 188 -11.28 39.90 -16.58
N GLN A 189 -10.10 39.80 -15.97
CA GLN A 189 -9.80 39.29 -14.61
C GLN A 189 -9.88 37.78 -14.33
N CYS A 190 -8.72 37.13 -14.46
CA CYS A 190 -8.35 35.96 -13.65
C CYS A 190 -8.06 36.41 -12.20
N SER A 191 -8.76 35.82 -11.24
CA SER A 191 -8.50 36.00 -9.80
C SER A 191 -7.66 34.84 -9.28
N CYS A 192 -6.44 35.11 -8.82
CA CYS A 192 -5.63 34.20 -8.01
C CYS A 192 -5.68 34.71 -6.56
N SER A 193 -6.26 33.91 -5.68
CA SER A 193 -6.47 34.24 -4.26
C SER A 193 -5.43 33.54 -3.40
N HIS A 194 -4.66 34.35 -2.66
CA HIS A 194 -3.86 34.05 -1.47
C HIS A 194 -2.53 33.29 -1.69
N GLY A 195 -1.37 33.77 -1.27
CA GLY A 195 -1.01 34.92 -0.43
C GLY A 195 0.33 34.60 0.24
N CYS A 196 1.40 35.32 -0.12
CA CYS A 196 2.72 35.19 0.50
C CYS A 196 3.31 36.60 0.66
N PRO A 197 3.63 37.08 1.87
CA PRO A 197 4.36 38.32 2.06
C PRO A 197 5.87 38.07 2.16
N ALA A 198 6.63 38.92 1.47
CA ALA A 198 8.08 39.12 1.61
C ALA A 198 8.37 40.00 2.87
N PRO A 199 9.62 40.36 3.25
CA PRO A 199 10.80 40.64 2.42
C PRO A 199 11.82 39.50 2.27
#